data_AF-A0A7J8NHL5-F1
#
_entry.id   AF-A0A7J8NHL5-F1
#
_cell.length_a   1.000
_cell.length_b   1.000
_cell.length_c   1.000
_cell.angle_alpha   90.00
_cell.angle_beta   90.00
_cell.angle_gamma   90.00
#
_symmetry.space_group_name_H-M   'P 1'
#
loop_
_entity.id
_entity.type
_entity.pdbx_description
1 polymer ?
#
loop_
_entity_poly.entity_id
_entity_poly.type
_entity_poly.pdbx_seq_one_letter_code
_entity_poly.pdbx_strand_id
1 'polypeptide(L)'
;DDPYYRLWQPFTDKNEVVSTQTSVSSSDFWNKPPEKAFSKAIAAGVGKKLEIQWPSGSLQSTRYYVSLYFQDNRAASANSWRVFSVAVNGKTFYNNLNVSTGGVTIYSAEWPLSGPTKITLTPDAKSSAGPLINAGEVYQILPFGRRTLAKDVAVMEELARNLDNPPLDWVGDPCLPQENSWTGVSCSIKDTVARVISLDLTNAGISGTLPLTIDNLSTLHHLWLGGNKFSGSIPEMTSLLKLET
;
A
#
# COMPACT_ATOMS: atom_id res chain seq x y z
N ASP A 1 15.37 13.14 -0.23
CA ASP A 1 14.34 14.18 -0.50
C ASP A 1 12.98 13.82 0.07
N ASP A 2 12.54 12.55 -0.02
CA ASP A 2 11.33 12.09 0.66
C ASP A 2 11.69 11.30 1.93
N PRO A 3 11.29 11.75 3.14
CA PRO A 3 11.58 11.04 4.39
C PRO A 3 10.87 9.68 4.51
N TYR A 4 9.92 9.39 3.63
CA TYR A 4 9.16 8.13 3.59
C TYR A 4 9.66 7.15 2.54
N TYR A 5 10.80 7.44 1.88
CA TYR A 5 11.41 6.58 0.85
C TYR A 5 10.47 6.18 -0.30
N ARG A 6 9.42 6.98 -0.58
CA ARG A 6 8.57 6.76 -1.76
C ARG A 6 9.35 7.11 -3.02
N LEU A 7 9.13 6.33 -4.08
CA LEU A 7 9.73 6.57 -5.38
C LEU A 7 8.87 7.55 -6.18
N TRP A 8 9.41 8.74 -6.48
CA TRP A 8 8.78 9.72 -7.36
C TRP A 8 9.46 9.71 -8.72
N GLN A 9 8.69 9.41 -9.76
CA GLN A 9 9.20 9.32 -11.13
C GLN A 9 8.67 10.47 -11.98
N PRO A 10 9.51 11.10 -12.82
CA PRO A 10 9.05 12.06 -13.80
C PRO A 10 8.03 11.43 -14.75
N PHE A 11 6.98 12.19 -15.08
CA PHE A 11 6.02 11.83 -16.11
C PHE A 11 5.96 12.96 -17.15
N THR A 12 5.95 12.59 -18.42
CA THR A 12 5.87 13.51 -19.55
C THR A 12 4.96 12.94 -20.62
N ASP A 13 4.15 13.77 -21.24
CA ASP A 13 3.35 13.43 -22.40
C ASP A 13 3.45 14.54 -23.47
N LYS A 14 2.43 14.69 -24.32
CA LYS A 14 2.41 15.70 -25.39
C LYS A 14 1.97 17.09 -24.92
N ASN A 15 1.53 17.22 -23.67
CA ASN A 15 1.07 18.48 -23.12
C ASN A 15 2.25 19.39 -22.74
N GLU A 16 1.96 20.68 -22.60
CA GLU A 16 2.97 21.68 -22.25
C GLU A 16 3.40 21.53 -20.77
N VAL A 17 4.70 21.65 -20.52
CA VAL A 17 5.26 21.65 -19.17
C VAL A 17 5.70 23.06 -18.80
N VAL A 18 5.15 23.58 -17.71
CA VAL A 18 5.46 24.91 -17.18
C VAL A 18 6.29 24.80 -15.90
N SER A 19 7.16 25.79 -15.67
CA SER A 19 7.91 25.91 -14.40
C SER A 19 7.11 26.71 -13.39
N THR A 20 7.24 26.34 -12.12
CA THR A 20 6.59 27.01 -10.99
C THR A 20 7.50 28.09 -10.40
N GLN A 21 6.96 29.29 -10.18
CA GLN A 21 7.72 30.45 -9.68
C GLN A 21 7.69 30.61 -8.15
N THR A 22 6.86 29.84 -7.45
CA THR A 22 6.70 29.89 -5.99
C THR A 22 7.02 28.54 -5.36
N SER A 23 7.52 28.55 -4.13
CA SER A 23 7.81 27.32 -3.38
C SER A 23 6.67 26.99 -2.40
N VAL A 24 6.43 25.70 -2.18
CA VAL A 24 5.58 25.16 -1.11
C VAL A 24 6.43 24.32 -0.18
N SER A 25 6.04 24.24 1.10
CA SER A 25 6.66 23.32 2.04
C SER A 25 5.97 21.97 1.99
N SER A 26 6.74 20.89 2.10
CA SER A 26 6.18 19.54 2.22
C SER A 26 5.19 19.42 3.39
N SER A 27 5.44 20.15 4.49
CA SER A 27 4.58 20.16 5.68
C SER A 27 3.18 20.73 5.45
N ASP A 28 2.97 21.47 4.37
CA ASP A 28 1.69 22.12 4.07
C ASP A 28 0.63 21.12 3.59
N PHE A 29 1.05 19.88 3.29
CA PHE A 29 0.20 18.81 2.79
C PHE A 29 0.17 17.62 3.74
N TRP A 30 -1.00 17.00 3.86
CA TRP A 30 -1.27 15.92 4.83
C TRP A 30 -0.32 14.71 4.68
N ASN A 31 0.09 14.36 3.46
CA ASN A 31 1.00 13.23 3.17
C ASN A 31 2.41 13.64 2.78
N LYS A 32 2.78 14.89 3.07
CA LYS A 32 4.16 15.38 2.99
C LYS A 32 4.87 14.96 1.69
N PRO A 33 4.34 15.29 0.50
CA PRO A 33 5.00 15.02 -0.77
C PRO A 33 6.33 15.78 -0.84
N PRO A 34 7.31 15.32 -1.64
CA PRO A 34 8.56 16.03 -1.81
C PRO A 34 8.32 17.36 -2.54
N GLU A 35 8.95 18.43 -2.06
CA GLU A 35 8.79 19.78 -2.63
C GLU A 35 9.15 19.85 -4.12
N LYS A 36 10.12 19.02 -4.55
CA LYS A 36 10.51 18.89 -5.96
C LYS A 36 9.35 18.50 -6.89
N ALA A 37 8.32 17.81 -6.38
CA ALA A 37 7.13 17.45 -7.15
C ALA A 37 6.37 18.68 -7.66
N PHE A 38 6.55 19.85 -7.03
CA PHE A 38 5.86 21.08 -7.40
C PHE A 38 6.67 22.02 -8.29
N SER A 39 7.93 21.69 -8.56
CA SER A 39 8.84 22.54 -9.37
C SER A 39 8.36 22.77 -10.81
N LYS A 40 7.60 21.82 -11.36
CA LYS A 40 7.00 21.88 -12.69
C LYS A 40 5.56 21.36 -12.64
N ALA A 41 4.80 21.69 -13.68
CA ALA A 41 3.45 21.18 -13.87
C ALA A 41 3.18 20.92 -15.36
N ILE A 42 2.35 19.92 -15.64
CA ILE A 42 1.70 19.78 -16.95
C ILE A 42 0.52 20.74 -16.97
N ALA A 43 0.40 21.57 -17.99
CA ALA A 43 -0.63 22.60 -18.07
C ALA A 43 -1.32 22.66 -19.43
N ALA A 44 -2.53 23.22 -19.42
CA ALA A 44 -3.23 23.61 -20.64
C ALA A 44 -3.42 25.14 -20.69
N GLY A 45 -3.60 25.65 -21.92
CA GLY A 45 -3.92 27.05 -22.14
C GLY A 45 -5.28 27.47 -21.56
N VAL A 46 -5.51 28.78 -21.47
CA VAL A 46 -6.75 29.37 -20.93
C VAL A 46 -7.98 28.82 -21.67
N GLY A 47 -9.00 28.41 -20.92
CA GLY A 47 -10.25 27.85 -21.45
C GLY A 47 -10.14 26.45 -22.07
N LYS A 48 -8.94 25.86 -22.15
CA LYS A 48 -8.74 24.51 -22.70
C LYS A 48 -8.79 23.47 -21.59
N LYS A 49 -9.38 22.30 -21.90
CA LYS A 49 -9.28 21.12 -21.05
C LYS A 49 -7.86 20.56 -21.08
N LEU A 50 -7.39 20.04 -19.96
CA LEU A 50 -6.17 19.24 -19.90
C LEU A 50 -6.56 17.77 -19.79
N GLU A 51 -6.02 16.93 -20.67
CA GLU A 51 -6.22 15.47 -20.62
C GLU A 51 -4.87 14.78 -20.56
N ILE A 52 -4.73 13.86 -19.60
CA ILE A 52 -3.50 13.14 -19.32
C ILE A 52 -3.82 11.65 -19.16
N GLN A 53 -3.03 10.79 -19.81
CA GLN A 53 -3.04 9.35 -19.56
C GLN A 53 -1.97 9.01 -18.53
N TRP A 54 -2.39 8.95 -17.27
CA TRP A 54 -1.51 8.65 -16.15
C TRP A 54 -2.23 7.76 -15.13
N PRO A 55 -1.58 6.70 -14.61
CA PRO A 55 -0.20 6.28 -14.92
C PRO A 55 -0.03 5.69 -16.34
N SER A 56 1.21 5.57 -16.82
CA SER A 56 1.54 5.10 -18.20
C SER A 56 1.15 3.63 -18.47
N GLY A 57 0.95 2.83 -17.42
CA GLY A 57 0.56 1.43 -17.52
C GLY A 57 -0.93 1.21 -17.25
N SER A 58 -1.47 0.11 -17.75
CA SER A 58 -2.81 -0.36 -17.39
C SER A 58 -2.85 -0.84 -15.95
N LEU A 59 -3.87 -0.42 -15.20
CA LEU A 59 -4.08 -0.83 -13.81
C LEU A 59 -4.95 -2.08 -13.72
N GLN A 60 -4.69 -2.93 -12.73
CA GLN A 60 -5.54 -4.07 -12.40
C GLN A 60 -6.93 -3.58 -11.97
N SER A 61 -7.97 -4.35 -12.27
CA SER A 61 -9.35 -4.01 -11.90
C SER A 61 -9.58 -4.15 -10.39
N THR A 62 -9.40 -3.08 -9.64
CA THR A 62 -9.58 -3.04 -8.17
C THR A 62 -9.77 -1.59 -7.66
N ARG A 63 -9.70 -1.40 -6.35
CA ARG A 63 -9.72 -0.09 -5.69
C ARG A 63 -8.31 0.44 -5.49
N TYR A 64 -8.16 1.74 -5.64
CA TYR A 64 -6.90 2.44 -5.49
C TYR A 64 -7.07 3.64 -4.57
N TYR A 65 -6.03 3.90 -3.79
CA TYR A 65 -5.84 5.20 -3.20
C TYR A 65 -5.24 6.10 -4.29
N VAL A 66 -5.87 7.24 -4.58
CA VAL A 66 -5.40 8.20 -5.59
C VAL A 66 -5.24 9.55 -4.95
N SER A 67 -4.07 10.19 -5.11
CA SER A 67 -3.79 11.56 -4.66
C SER A 67 -3.26 12.39 -5.82
N LEU A 68 -3.75 13.60 -6.00
CA LEU A 68 -3.36 14.51 -7.07
C LEU A 68 -2.97 15.87 -6.48
N TYR A 69 -1.89 16.44 -7.00
CA TYR A 69 -1.21 17.60 -6.44
C TYR A 69 -1.18 18.77 -7.42
N PHE A 70 -1.48 19.95 -6.90
CA PHE A 70 -1.68 21.16 -7.69
C PHE A 70 -1.07 22.36 -6.99
N GLN A 71 -0.49 23.28 -7.76
CA GLN A 71 -0.03 24.59 -7.31
C GLN A 71 -0.04 25.56 -8.48
N ASP A 72 -0.53 26.78 -8.27
CA ASP A 72 -0.47 27.81 -9.31
C ASP A 72 0.99 28.16 -9.61
N ASN A 73 1.38 28.03 -10.87
CA ASN A 73 2.77 28.15 -11.29
C ASN A 73 3.28 29.60 -11.38
N ARG A 74 2.42 30.61 -11.22
CA ARG A 74 2.75 32.04 -11.37
C ARG A 74 3.35 32.62 -10.07
N ALA A 75 3.95 33.81 -10.18
CA ALA A 75 4.35 34.60 -9.02
C ALA A 75 3.14 34.96 -8.16
N ALA A 76 3.30 34.95 -6.83
CA ALA A 76 2.22 35.22 -5.89
C ALA A 76 1.59 36.62 -6.12
N SER A 77 0.27 36.64 -6.34
CA SER A 77 -0.54 37.86 -6.44
C SER A 77 -2.00 37.54 -6.16
N ALA A 78 -2.84 38.57 -5.96
CA ALA A 78 -4.27 38.41 -5.72
C ALA A 78 -5.03 37.66 -6.85
N ASN A 79 -4.44 37.59 -8.06
CA ASN A 79 -5.02 36.93 -9.22
C ASN A 79 -4.34 35.60 -9.56
N SER A 80 -3.45 35.11 -8.69
CA SER A 80 -2.70 33.87 -8.89
C SER A 80 -3.46 32.66 -8.38
N TRP A 81 -4.63 32.46 -8.99
CA TRP A 81 -5.50 31.34 -8.73
C TRP A 81 -6.13 30.84 -10.04
N ARG A 82 -6.60 29.59 -10.00
CA ARG A 82 -7.34 28.97 -11.10
C ARG A 82 -8.37 28.00 -10.56
N VAL A 83 -9.51 27.91 -11.25
CA VAL A 83 -10.61 27.02 -10.87
C VAL A 83 -10.88 26.03 -11.98
N PHE A 84 -10.95 24.75 -11.62
CA PHE A 84 -11.29 23.68 -12.56
C PHE A 84 -11.88 22.47 -11.83
N SER A 85 -12.57 21.61 -12.56
CA SER A 85 -13.05 20.31 -12.05
C SER A 85 -12.15 19.19 -12.55
N VAL A 86 -12.00 18.15 -11.74
CA VAL A 86 -11.16 16.97 -12.00
C VAL A 86 -12.06 15.76 -12.22
N ALA A 87 -11.84 15.03 -13.31
CA ALA A 87 -12.47 13.75 -13.58
C ALA A 87 -11.41 12.68 -13.81
N VAL A 88 -11.68 11.46 -13.32
CA VAL A 88 -10.85 10.27 -13.56
C VAL A 88 -11.71 9.24 -14.27
N ASN A 89 -11.29 8.82 -15.46
CA ASN A 89 -12.06 7.93 -16.35
C ASN A 89 -13.50 8.43 -16.61
N GLY A 90 -13.65 9.75 -16.81
CA GLY A 90 -14.94 10.39 -17.09
C GLY A 90 -15.87 10.52 -15.87
N LYS A 91 -15.49 9.99 -14.71
CA LYS A 91 -16.23 10.16 -13.45
C LYS A 91 -15.67 11.35 -12.67
N THR A 92 -16.56 12.15 -12.09
CA THR A 92 -16.19 13.30 -11.28
C THR A 92 -15.37 12.87 -10.07
N PHE A 93 -14.13 13.34 -9.99
CA PHE A 93 -13.21 13.12 -8.87
C PHE A 93 -13.23 14.30 -7.88
N TYR A 94 -13.31 15.53 -8.41
CA TYR A 94 -13.46 16.75 -7.59
C TYR A 94 -14.11 17.87 -8.42
N ASN A 95 -14.98 18.67 -7.81
CA ASN A 95 -15.64 19.80 -8.46
C ASN A 95 -15.13 21.14 -7.91
N ASN A 96 -15.02 22.15 -8.77
CA ASN A 96 -14.69 23.53 -8.37
C ASN A 96 -13.39 23.63 -7.54
N LEU A 97 -12.36 22.87 -7.91
CA LEU A 97 -11.06 22.93 -7.24
C LEU A 97 -10.45 24.32 -7.46
N ASN A 98 -10.18 25.04 -6.37
CA ASN A 98 -9.47 26.31 -6.41
C ASN A 98 -7.99 26.09 -6.06
N VAL A 99 -7.11 26.35 -7.02
CA VAL A 99 -5.67 26.18 -6.88
C VAL A 99 -5.01 27.54 -6.83
N SER A 100 -4.32 27.84 -5.72
CA SER A 100 -3.50 29.05 -5.52
C SER A 100 -2.01 28.71 -5.51
N THR A 101 -1.16 29.71 -5.30
CA THR A 101 0.29 29.51 -5.11
C THR A 101 0.65 28.75 -3.83
N GLY A 102 -0.28 28.61 -2.88
CA GLY A 102 -0.08 27.79 -1.67
C GLY A 102 -0.20 26.29 -1.90
N GLY A 103 -0.65 25.89 -3.09
CA GLY A 103 -0.85 24.49 -3.44
C GLY A 103 -2.09 23.86 -2.79
N VAL A 104 -2.52 22.73 -3.34
CA VAL A 104 -3.63 21.92 -2.81
C VAL A 104 -3.46 20.47 -3.24
N THR A 105 -3.87 19.56 -2.35
CA THR A 105 -3.99 18.13 -2.64
C THR A 105 -5.44 17.71 -2.57
N ILE A 106 -5.86 16.89 -3.52
CA ILE A 106 -7.12 16.17 -3.47
C ILE A 106 -6.85 14.68 -3.56
N TYR A 107 -7.66 13.88 -2.88
CA TYR A 107 -7.46 12.43 -2.87
C TYR A 107 -8.78 11.67 -2.78
N SER A 108 -8.72 10.40 -3.14
CA SER A 108 -9.77 9.42 -2.88
C SER A 108 -9.14 8.20 -2.24
N ALA A 109 -9.71 7.77 -1.12
CA ALA A 109 -9.22 6.61 -0.38
C ALA A 109 -9.59 5.28 -1.04
N GLU A 110 -10.63 5.24 -1.88
CA GLU A 110 -11.13 4.02 -2.53
C GLU A 110 -11.71 4.35 -3.92
N TRP A 111 -10.85 4.63 -4.89
CA TRP A 111 -11.26 4.91 -6.26
C TRP A 111 -11.19 3.66 -7.15
N PRO A 112 -12.28 3.26 -7.83
CA PRO A 112 -12.26 2.10 -8.71
C PRO A 112 -11.53 2.42 -10.02
N LEU A 113 -10.46 1.67 -10.31
CA LEU A 113 -9.71 1.77 -11.57
C LEU A 113 -9.57 0.39 -12.22
N SER A 114 -9.49 0.41 -13.55
CA SER A 114 -9.25 -0.77 -14.38
C SER A 114 -8.73 -0.30 -15.74
N GLY A 115 -7.68 -0.95 -16.23
CA GLY A 115 -7.07 -0.63 -17.52
C GLY A 115 -6.39 0.75 -17.55
N PRO A 116 -6.29 1.38 -18.73
CA PRO A 116 -5.72 2.72 -18.88
C PRO A 116 -6.50 3.76 -18.08
N THR A 117 -5.80 4.69 -17.43
CA THR A 117 -6.41 5.75 -16.63
C THR A 117 -6.25 7.11 -17.32
N LYS A 118 -7.36 7.82 -17.53
CA LYS A 118 -7.40 9.18 -18.05
C LYS A 118 -7.83 10.16 -16.97
N ILE A 119 -7.00 11.16 -16.71
CA ILE A 119 -7.33 12.32 -15.88
C ILE A 119 -7.72 13.47 -16.81
N THR A 120 -8.87 14.08 -16.56
CA THR A 120 -9.37 15.24 -17.31
C THR A 120 -9.61 16.40 -16.35
N LEU A 121 -8.96 17.54 -16.62
CA LEU A 121 -9.19 18.79 -15.90
C LEU A 121 -9.99 19.74 -16.80
N THR A 122 -11.14 20.20 -16.32
CA THR A 122 -12.03 21.11 -17.07
C THR A 122 -12.03 22.48 -16.41
N PRO A 123 -11.53 23.54 -17.07
CA PRO A 123 -11.51 24.88 -16.50
C PRO A 123 -12.92 25.41 -16.25
N ASP A 124 -13.08 26.15 -15.17
CA ASP A 124 -14.24 27.00 -14.96
C ASP A 124 -14.21 28.18 -15.95
N ALA A 125 -15.37 28.60 -16.44
CA ALA A 125 -15.49 29.68 -17.43
C ALA A 125 -14.93 31.01 -16.92
N LYS A 126 -14.88 31.23 -15.61
CA LYS A 126 -14.35 32.45 -14.97
C LYS A 126 -12.87 32.34 -14.59
N SER A 127 -12.25 31.17 -14.79
CA SER A 127 -10.84 30.98 -14.45
C SER A 127 -9.94 31.76 -15.40
N SER A 128 -9.06 32.61 -14.85
CA SER A 128 -8.12 33.45 -15.61
C SER A 128 -6.92 32.68 -16.16
N ALA A 129 -6.74 31.42 -15.75
CA ALA A 129 -5.70 30.52 -16.23
C ALA A 129 -6.27 29.13 -16.53
N GLY A 130 -5.64 28.41 -17.45
CA GLY A 130 -5.97 27.02 -17.75
C GLY A 130 -5.61 26.09 -16.60
N PRO A 131 -6.09 24.84 -16.60
CA PRO A 131 -5.77 23.88 -15.55
C PRO A 131 -4.30 23.42 -15.64
N LEU A 132 -3.77 22.90 -14.52
CA LEU A 132 -2.47 22.27 -14.45
C LEU A 132 -2.50 21.09 -13.48
N ILE A 133 -1.46 20.26 -13.47
CA ILE A 133 -1.19 19.27 -12.43
C ILE A 133 0.32 19.14 -12.21
N ASN A 134 0.75 19.08 -10.95
CA ASN A 134 2.17 18.97 -10.59
C ASN A 134 2.58 17.51 -10.48
N ALA A 135 1.79 16.70 -9.77
CA ALA A 135 2.09 15.30 -9.56
C ALA A 135 0.84 14.48 -9.21
N GLY A 136 1.00 13.16 -9.16
CA GLY A 136 0.00 12.24 -8.65
C GLY A 136 0.65 11.03 -7.97
N GLU A 137 -0.07 10.43 -7.03
CA GLU A 137 0.24 9.12 -6.46
C GLU A 137 -0.96 8.19 -6.65
N VAL A 138 -0.68 6.93 -6.95
CA VAL A 138 -1.68 5.88 -7.09
C VAL A 138 -1.17 4.62 -6.40
N TYR A 139 -1.89 4.17 -5.37
CA TYR A 139 -1.56 2.96 -4.62
C TYR A 139 -2.69 1.96 -4.80
N GLN A 140 -2.36 0.75 -5.25
CA GLN A 140 -3.32 -0.34 -5.29
C GLN A 140 -3.71 -0.69 -3.86
N ILE A 141 -5.01 -0.61 -3.56
CA ILE A 141 -5.54 -1.16 -2.32
C ILE A 141 -5.66 -2.63 -2.58
N LEU A 142 -4.74 -3.38 -1.98
CA LEU A 142 -4.95 -4.81 -1.81
C LEU A 142 -6.07 -4.90 -0.77
N PRO A 143 -7.29 -5.35 -1.15
CA PRO A 143 -8.31 -5.64 -0.15
C PRO A 143 -7.64 -6.55 0.85
N PHE A 144 -7.73 -6.24 2.16
CA PHE A 144 -7.01 -6.96 3.22
C PHE A 144 -6.94 -8.42 2.82
N GLY A 145 -5.74 -8.81 2.39
CA GLY A 145 -5.50 -10.14 1.92
C GLY A 145 -5.95 -11.06 3.04
N ARG A 146 -6.14 -12.33 2.70
CA ARG A 146 -6.20 -13.34 3.73
C ARG A 146 -5.10 -13.02 4.77
N ARG A 147 -5.41 -13.22 6.04
CA ARG A 147 -4.46 -13.03 7.13
C ARG A 147 -4.41 -14.31 7.93
N THR A 148 -3.25 -14.66 8.46
CA THR A 148 -3.24 -15.66 9.53
C THR A 148 -3.99 -15.11 10.74
N LEU A 149 -4.78 -15.95 11.40
CA LEU A 149 -5.44 -15.56 12.63
C LEU A 149 -4.39 -15.05 13.63
N ALA A 150 -4.59 -13.85 14.17
CA ALA A 150 -3.60 -13.19 15.03
C ALA A 150 -3.15 -14.06 16.22
N LYS A 151 -4.03 -14.93 16.74
CA LYS A 151 -3.69 -15.89 17.79
C LYS A 151 -2.67 -16.93 17.31
N ASP A 152 -2.81 -17.47 16.11
CA ASP A 152 -1.85 -18.41 15.54
C ASP A 152 -0.52 -17.69 15.23
N VAL A 153 -0.56 -16.46 14.70
CA VAL A 153 0.66 -15.63 14.48
C VAL A 153 1.45 -15.45 15.77
N ALA A 154 0.80 -15.05 16.86
CA ALA A 154 1.46 -14.81 18.14
C ALA A 154 2.18 -16.07 18.67
N VAL A 155 1.55 -17.25 18.53
CA VAL A 155 2.14 -18.53 18.94
C VAL A 155 3.34 -18.88 18.05
N MET A 156 3.21 -18.73 16.73
CA MET A 156 4.27 -19.05 15.78
C MET A 156 5.48 -18.12 15.93
N GLU A 157 5.27 -16.83 16.20
CA GLU A 157 6.36 -15.89 16.51
C GLU A 157 7.04 -16.21 17.85
N GLU A 158 6.29 -16.64 18.86
CA GLU A 158 6.87 -17.08 20.13
C GLU A 158 7.70 -18.35 19.97
N LEU A 159 7.19 -19.32 19.21
CA LEU A 159 7.94 -20.51 18.85
C LEU A 159 9.24 -20.12 18.16
N ALA A 160 9.18 -19.27 17.13
CA ALA A 160 10.35 -18.80 16.39
C ALA A 160 11.42 -18.18 17.31
N ARG A 161 11.00 -17.38 18.30
CA ARG A 161 11.91 -16.77 19.29
C ARG A 161 12.54 -17.76 20.27
N ASN A 162 11.90 -18.91 20.51
CA ASN A 162 12.38 -19.95 21.41
C ASN A 162 13.28 -20.99 20.72
N LEU A 163 13.45 -20.91 19.40
CA LEU A 163 14.39 -21.72 18.65
C LEU A 163 15.75 -21.03 18.61
N ASP A 164 16.83 -21.79 18.82
CA ASP A 164 18.20 -21.29 18.68
C ASP A 164 18.59 -21.06 17.21
N ASN A 165 17.93 -21.79 16.31
CA ASN A 165 18.20 -21.81 14.88
C ASN A 165 16.92 -22.03 14.06
N PRO A 166 15.94 -21.11 14.09
CA PRO A 166 14.73 -21.21 13.28
C PRO A 166 15.05 -21.18 11.77
N PRO A 167 14.18 -21.75 10.91
CA PRO A 167 14.29 -21.59 9.46
C PRO A 167 14.33 -20.10 9.06
N LEU A 168 15.13 -19.77 8.04
CA LEU A 168 15.42 -18.39 7.64
C LEU A 168 14.19 -17.59 7.17
N ASP A 169 13.17 -18.30 6.70
CA ASP A 169 11.93 -17.74 6.17
C ASP A 169 10.84 -17.54 7.24
N TRP A 170 11.14 -17.85 8.52
CA TRP A 170 10.23 -17.61 9.65
C TRP A 170 10.15 -16.12 10.04
N VAL A 171 9.77 -15.28 9.08
CA VAL A 171 9.57 -13.83 9.24
C VAL A 171 8.29 -13.42 8.52
N GLY A 172 7.48 -12.56 9.13
CA GLY A 172 6.22 -12.09 8.54
C GLY A 172 5.01 -12.98 8.86
N ASP A 173 4.05 -13.11 7.94
CA ASP A 173 2.86 -13.93 8.14
C ASP A 173 3.19 -15.43 7.92
N PRO A 174 2.93 -16.31 8.90
CA PRO A 174 3.37 -17.71 8.83
C PRO A 174 2.66 -18.55 7.77
N CYS A 175 1.46 -18.14 7.33
CA CYS A 175 0.71 -18.89 6.32
C CYS A 175 0.66 -18.20 4.95
N LEU A 176 0.98 -16.91 4.86
CA LEU A 176 0.62 -16.09 3.70
C LEU A 176 1.77 -15.25 3.14
N PRO A 177 1.89 -15.17 1.80
CA PRO A 177 1.02 -15.78 0.78
C PRO A 177 1.12 -17.32 0.76
N GLN A 178 0.08 -18.00 0.28
CA GLN A 178 -0.05 -19.47 0.45
C GLN A 178 1.10 -20.24 -0.23
N GLU A 179 1.65 -19.67 -1.29
CA GLU A 179 2.80 -20.19 -2.05
C GLU A 179 4.14 -20.00 -1.30
N ASN A 180 4.14 -19.21 -0.23
CA ASN A 180 5.30 -18.85 0.58
C ASN A 180 4.97 -18.89 2.08
N SER A 181 4.20 -19.89 2.54
CA SER A 181 4.10 -20.16 3.97
C SER A 181 5.48 -20.50 4.53
N TRP A 182 5.67 -20.27 5.83
CA TRP A 182 6.92 -20.60 6.51
C TRP A 182 7.30 -22.06 6.29
N THR A 183 8.61 -22.34 6.17
CA THR A 183 9.14 -23.69 6.01
C THR A 183 8.60 -24.61 7.11
N GLY A 184 8.02 -25.74 6.69
CA GLY A 184 7.42 -26.72 7.60
C GLY A 184 5.99 -26.38 8.05
N VAL A 185 5.43 -25.22 7.69
CA VAL A 185 4.09 -24.79 8.11
C VAL A 185 3.09 -25.01 6.98
N SER A 186 2.05 -25.79 7.25
CA SER A 186 0.86 -25.86 6.38
C SER A 186 -0.33 -25.20 7.05
N CYS A 187 -1.13 -24.50 6.24
CA CYS A 187 -2.28 -23.76 6.72
C CYS A 187 -3.56 -24.08 5.95
N SER A 188 -4.69 -24.06 6.65
CA SER A 188 -6.01 -24.03 6.04
C SER A 188 -6.46 -22.58 5.88
N ILE A 189 -7.11 -22.27 4.77
CA ILE A 189 -7.67 -20.94 4.51
C ILE A 189 -9.17 -21.07 4.41
N LYS A 190 -9.89 -20.33 5.26
CA LYS A 190 -11.35 -20.20 5.19
C LYS A 190 -11.71 -18.72 5.10
N ASP A 191 -12.41 -18.36 4.04
CA ASP A 191 -12.74 -16.97 3.69
C ASP A 191 -11.49 -16.08 3.61
N THR A 192 -11.30 -15.22 4.62
CA THR A 192 -10.19 -14.26 4.72
C THR A 192 -9.21 -14.60 5.85
N VAL A 193 -9.35 -15.77 6.48
CA VAL A 193 -8.51 -16.17 7.62
C VAL A 193 -7.79 -17.48 7.34
N ALA A 194 -6.47 -17.44 7.43
CA ALA A 194 -5.61 -18.62 7.46
C ALA A 194 -5.40 -19.10 8.90
N ARG A 195 -5.32 -20.42 9.07
CA ARG A 195 -5.10 -21.11 10.35
C ARG A 195 -4.03 -22.17 10.17
N VAL A 196 -3.10 -22.28 11.12
CA VAL A 196 -2.07 -23.32 11.09
C VAL A 196 -2.71 -24.68 11.34
N ILE A 197 -2.41 -25.65 10.49
CA ILE A 197 -2.94 -27.02 10.57
C ILE A 197 -1.84 -28.08 10.65
N SER A 198 -0.62 -27.78 10.22
CA SER A 198 0.52 -28.69 10.35
C SER A 198 1.80 -27.92 10.61
N LEU A 199 2.62 -28.44 11.51
CA LEU A 199 4.01 -28.05 11.71
C LEU A 199 4.90 -29.29 11.59
N ASP A 200 5.63 -29.38 10.47
CA ASP A 200 6.61 -30.42 10.20
C ASP A 200 8.02 -29.83 10.13
N LEU A 201 8.80 -30.12 11.15
CA LEU A 201 10.21 -29.77 11.25
C LEU A 201 11.08 -31.02 11.36
N THR A 202 10.60 -32.19 10.91
CA THR A 202 11.31 -33.46 11.06
C THR A 202 12.72 -33.39 10.49
N ASN A 203 13.73 -33.73 11.29
CA ASN A 203 15.15 -33.67 10.92
C ASN A 203 15.64 -32.29 10.42
N ALA A 204 14.98 -31.19 10.78
CA ALA A 204 15.37 -29.85 10.36
C ALA A 204 16.61 -29.29 11.11
N GLY A 205 17.21 -30.08 12.01
CA GLY A 205 18.40 -29.70 12.77
C GLY A 205 18.13 -28.63 13.82
N ILE A 206 16.87 -28.46 14.22
CA ILE A 206 16.40 -27.42 15.14
C ILE A 206 16.83 -27.73 16.58
N SER A 207 17.20 -26.70 17.32
CA SER A 207 17.43 -26.69 18.77
C SER A 207 16.65 -25.54 19.42
N GLY A 208 16.39 -25.67 20.72
CA GLY A 208 15.65 -24.67 21.50
C GLY A 208 14.60 -25.32 22.40
N THR A 209 13.51 -24.61 22.67
CA THR A 209 12.41 -25.08 23.53
C THR A 209 11.05 -24.86 22.87
N LEU A 210 10.05 -25.66 23.28
CA LEU A 210 8.66 -25.46 22.84
C LEU A 210 7.94 -24.50 23.81
N PRO A 211 7.30 -23.42 23.32
CA PRO A 211 6.52 -22.55 24.19
C PRO A 211 5.26 -23.28 24.70
N LEU A 212 4.85 -22.97 25.94
CA LEU A 212 3.58 -23.45 26.49
C LEU A 212 2.37 -23.04 25.62
N THR A 213 2.51 -21.92 24.91
CA THR A 213 1.46 -21.39 24.03
C THR A 213 1.25 -22.22 22.77
N ILE A 214 2.06 -23.26 22.49
CA ILE A 214 1.79 -24.16 21.35
C ILE A 214 0.41 -24.83 21.44
N ASP A 215 -0.11 -25.02 22.67
CA ASP A 215 -1.47 -25.53 22.94
C ASP A 215 -2.58 -24.60 22.40
N ASN A 216 -2.26 -23.35 22.06
CA ASN A 216 -3.22 -22.40 21.50
C ASN A 216 -3.50 -22.58 20.00
N LEU A 217 -2.76 -23.43 19.30
CA LEU A 217 -2.99 -23.75 17.88
C LEU A 217 -4.15 -24.73 17.71
N SER A 218 -5.37 -24.33 18.10
CA SER A 218 -6.55 -25.21 18.20
C SER A 218 -7.01 -25.91 16.91
N THR A 219 -6.40 -25.60 15.77
CA THR A 219 -6.65 -26.23 14.46
C THR A 219 -5.50 -27.11 13.99
N LEU A 220 -4.45 -27.30 14.79
CA LEU A 220 -3.30 -28.13 14.47
C LEU A 220 -3.72 -29.61 14.43
N HIS A 221 -3.47 -30.26 13.29
CA HIS A 221 -3.69 -31.69 13.08
C HIS A 221 -2.39 -32.47 13.17
N HIS A 222 -1.28 -31.90 12.72
CA HIS A 222 0.01 -32.59 12.72
C HIS A 222 1.10 -31.75 13.36
N LEU A 223 1.87 -32.38 14.25
CA LEU A 223 3.05 -31.80 14.87
C LEU A 223 4.19 -32.80 14.81
N TRP A 224 5.10 -32.61 13.85
CA TRP A 224 6.22 -33.51 13.61
C TRP A 224 7.54 -32.80 13.90
N LEU A 225 8.14 -33.11 15.04
CA LEU A 225 9.36 -32.48 15.55
C LEU A 225 10.52 -33.47 15.69
N GLY A 226 10.33 -34.71 15.21
CA GLY A 226 11.27 -35.81 15.38
C GLY A 226 12.64 -35.52 14.76
N GLY A 227 13.71 -36.05 15.36
CA GLY A 227 15.08 -35.88 14.85
C GLY A 227 15.69 -34.50 15.08
N ASN A 228 15.08 -33.68 15.94
CA ASN A 228 15.62 -32.39 16.39
C ASN A 228 16.15 -32.47 17.84
N LYS A 229 16.77 -31.38 18.29
CA LYS A 229 17.39 -31.22 19.62
C LYS A 229 16.60 -30.25 20.49
N PHE A 230 15.29 -30.47 20.60
CA PHE A 230 14.46 -29.74 21.56
C PHE A 230 14.85 -30.08 22.99
N SER A 231 14.82 -29.08 23.86
CA SER A 231 15.15 -29.17 25.28
C SER A 231 14.00 -28.61 26.13
N GLY A 232 14.08 -28.81 27.45
CA GLY A 232 13.02 -28.43 28.38
C GLY A 232 11.86 -29.42 28.41
N SER A 233 10.79 -29.03 29.09
CA SER A 233 9.59 -29.85 29.21
C SER A 233 8.73 -29.73 27.97
N ILE A 234 8.19 -30.86 27.50
CA ILE A 234 7.14 -30.86 26.49
C ILE A 234 5.87 -30.27 27.15
N PRO A 235 5.28 -29.19 26.60
CA PRO A 235 4.09 -28.59 27.15
C PRO A 235 2.89 -29.53 27.06
N GLU A 236 1.96 -29.40 28.01
CA GLU A 236 0.66 -30.05 27.93
C GLU A 236 -0.11 -29.53 26.71
N MET A 237 -0.60 -30.45 25.87
CA MET A 237 -1.29 -30.15 24.60
C MET A 237 -2.79 -30.47 24.68
N THR A 238 -3.41 -30.18 25.83
CA THR A 238 -4.79 -30.56 26.15
C THR A 238 -5.85 -29.85 25.32
N SER A 239 -5.54 -28.68 24.75
CA SER A 239 -6.45 -27.90 23.91
C SER A 239 -6.33 -28.24 22.42
N LEU A 240 -5.34 -29.04 22.03
CA LEU A 240 -5.13 -29.50 20.65
C LEU A 240 -6.01 -30.71 20.30
N LEU A 241 -7.34 -30.50 20.35
CA LEU A 241 -8.35 -31.55 20.16
C LEU A 241 -8.37 -32.18 18.76
N LYS A 242 -7.67 -31.57 17.79
CA LYS A 242 -7.59 -32.03 16.41
C LYS A 242 -6.28 -32.75 16.09
N LEU A 243 -5.36 -32.83 17.05
CA LEU A 243 -4.05 -33.43 16.84
C LEU A 243 -4.20 -34.92 16.57
N GLU A 244 -3.64 -35.38 15.45
CA GLU A 244 -3.63 -36.76 15.01
C GLU A 244 -2.28 -37.40 15.40
N THR A 245 -2.33 -38.67 15.82
CA THR A 245 -1.17 -39.47 16.23
C THR A 245 -0.55 -40.23 15.07
#